data_AF-A2X3H2-F1
#
_entry.id   AF-A2X3H2-F1
#
_cell.length_a   1.000
_cell.length_b   1.000
_cell.length_c   1.000
_cell.angle_alpha   90.00
_cell.angle_beta   90.00
_cell.angle_gamma   90.00
#
_symmetry.space_group_name_H-M   'P 1'
#
loop_
_entity.id
_entity.type
_entity.pdbx_description
1 polymer ?
#
loop_
_entity_poly.entity_id
_entity_poly.type
_entity_poly.pdbx_seq_one_letter_code
_entity_poly.pdbx_strand_id
1 'polypeptide(L)'
;MSLSKTIGFISGINECVNLFQWATSALSTLHSRWSGTQQQKLQGELLQLQSSLQRLRDTLPANYDLIDRAEWRIHKHCVANLLPNIKDAVYNADDLLDEFRWYEQKVALESNANQSPFMDFFNNMIQGSFNKVNDIMERLDNISSQLERMGLHEIPQRFDKSLRPETSSFPNERKIFGRDKELKKVMELLGVPINLTRACYKRKRNSSTADASMSTSEKSRISCFSVLPIVGIGGVGKTTLAQHICNHPQVKSHFDLIIWTCVSDDFDATRLIKEAIQSSSGKEATTDNLNFLQLGLSNIVNNKRFLIILDDVWDDALKENGQCWERLCLPLENGLQGSMVLVTTRSSKVADGVSTMDPFTLDGLKDDIFWDFFKLCAFGSQSSNNDPDLEDIGRGILPKLKGSPLAAKTLGRL
;
A
#
# COMPACT_ATOMS: atom_id res chain seq x y z
N MET A 1 -10.17 -0.59 3.56
CA MET A 1 -10.31 0.73 2.88
C MET A 1 -9.67 1.88 3.68
N SER A 2 -9.33 3.00 3.01
CA SER A 2 -8.85 4.25 3.63
C SER A 2 -10.04 5.03 4.21
N LEU A 3 -9.88 5.61 5.40
CA LEU A 3 -10.82 6.60 5.99
C LEU A 3 -11.17 7.72 5.00
N SER A 4 -10.30 8.02 4.03
CA SER A 4 -10.56 9.01 2.99
C SER A 4 -11.73 8.65 2.06
N LYS A 5 -11.99 7.36 1.78
CA LYS A 5 -13.18 6.94 1.01
C LYS A 5 -14.44 7.14 1.84
N THR A 6 -14.40 6.83 3.13
CA THR A 6 -15.52 7.03 4.06
C THR A 6 -15.81 8.52 4.30
N ILE A 7 -14.78 9.38 4.34
CA ILE A 7 -14.93 10.83 4.51
C ILE A 7 -15.44 11.49 3.22
N GLY A 8 -14.98 11.07 2.03
CA GLY A 8 -15.58 11.47 0.75
C GLY A 8 -17.03 10.99 0.60
N PHE A 9 -17.38 9.86 1.23
CA PHE A 9 -18.73 9.31 1.25
C PHE A 9 -19.68 10.05 2.21
N ILE A 10 -19.20 10.57 3.34
CA ILE A 10 -20.02 11.39 4.27
C ILE A 10 -20.29 12.79 3.69
N SER A 11 -19.35 13.35 2.90
CA SER A 11 -19.54 14.63 2.17
C SER A 11 -20.77 14.63 1.26
N GLY A 12 -21.13 13.47 0.68
CA GLY A 12 -22.28 13.37 -0.23
C GLY A 12 -23.66 13.41 0.43
N ILE A 13 -23.78 13.55 1.76
CA ILE A 13 -25.09 13.64 2.45
C ILE A 13 -25.74 14.99 2.18
N ASN A 14 -24.93 16.04 2.08
CA ASN A 14 -25.41 17.38 1.76
C ASN A 14 -25.67 17.58 0.25
N GLU A 15 -25.24 16.65 -0.59
CA GLU A 15 -25.25 16.80 -2.04
C GLU A 15 -26.69 16.54 -2.58
N CYS A 16 -27.23 15.31 -2.52
CA CYS A 16 -28.55 15.05 -3.13
C CYS A 16 -29.75 15.78 -2.49
N VAL A 17 -29.63 16.34 -1.28
CA VAL A 17 -30.71 17.11 -0.62
C VAL A 17 -31.13 18.30 -1.49
N ASN A 18 -30.17 18.98 -2.11
CA ASN A 18 -30.44 20.12 -2.98
C ASN A 18 -31.20 19.70 -4.24
N LEU A 19 -30.84 18.54 -4.82
CA LEU A 19 -31.51 17.98 -5.99
C LEU A 19 -32.97 17.62 -5.69
N PHE A 20 -33.25 16.97 -4.56
CA PHE A 20 -34.62 16.61 -4.17
C PHE A 20 -35.47 17.82 -3.74
N GLN A 21 -34.87 18.80 -3.06
CA GLN A 21 -35.54 20.06 -2.75
C GLN A 21 -35.89 20.83 -4.04
N TRP A 22 -34.92 20.95 -4.96
CA TRP A 22 -35.15 21.56 -6.26
C TRP A 22 -36.25 20.84 -7.04
N ALA A 23 -36.24 19.50 -7.10
CA ALA A 23 -37.25 18.73 -7.82
C ALA A 23 -38.64 18.90 -7.19
N THR A 24 -38.72 19.00 -5.86
CA THR A 24 -39.96 19.30 -5.14
C THR A 24 -40.48 20.71 -5.43
N SER A 25 -39.60 21.71 -5.50
CA SER A 25 -39.93 23.08 -5.90
C SER A 25 -40.33 23.18 -7.38
N ALA A 26 -39.69 22.44 -8.27
CA ALA A 26 -40.06 22.36 -9.68
C ALA A 26 -41.47 21.75 -9.84
N LEU A 27 -41.76 20.67 -9.12
CA LEU A 27 -43.10 20.08 -9.07
C LEU A 27 -44.18 21.04 -8.55
N SER A 28 -43.87 21.87 -7.55
CA SER A 28 -44.84 22.84 -7.01
C SER A 28 -45.07 24.03 -7.95
N THR A 29 -44.06 24.45 -8.73
CA THR A 29 -44.19 25.54 -9.72
C THR A 29 -44.95 25.14 -10.99
N LEU A 30 -44.98 23.84 -11.34
CA LEU A 30 -45.69 23.30 -12.52
C LEU A 30 -47.22 23.14 -12.33
N HIS A 31 -47.78 23.75 -11.27
CA HIS A 31 -49.18 23.64 -10.83
C HIS A 31 -50.22 23.99 -11.91
N SER A 32 -49.85 24.73 -12.96
CA SER A 32 -50.76 25.12 -14.05
C SER A 32 -50.98 24.05 -15.13
N ARG A 33 -50.22 22.95 -15.13
CA ARG A 33 -50.23 21.96 -16.23
C ARG A 33 -50.73 20.57 -15.87
N TRP A 34 -50.66 20.15 -14.60
CA TRP A 34 -50.97 18.78 -14.18
C TRP A 34 -52.20 18.72 -13.29
N SER A 35 -53.00 17.65 -13.42
CA SER A 35 -54.14 17.44 -12.53
C SER A 35 -53.65 17.13 -11.11
N GLY A 36 -54.39 17.56 -10.08
CA GLY A 36 -54.00 17.37 -8.68
C GLY A 36 -53.68 15.91 -8.31
N THR A 37 -54.31 14.94 -8.97
CA THR A 37 -54.04 13.50 -8.81
C THR A 37 -52.70 13.05 -9.40
N GLN A 38 -52.26 13.61 -10.53
CA GLN A 38 -50.94 13.31 -11.10
C GLN A 38 -49.83 13.86 -10.20
N GLN A 39 -49.98 15.10 -9.73
CA GLN A 39 -48.99 15.75 -8.88
C GLN A 39 -48.77 15.00 -7.55
N GLN A 40 -49.84 14.51 -6.92
CA GLN A 40 -49.76 13.70 -5.70
C GLN A 40 -49.02 12.38 -5.91
N LYS A 41 -49.29 11.69 -7.03
CA LYS A 41 -48.58 10.45 -7.37
C LYS A 41 -47.07 10.68 -7.52
N LEU A 42 -46.71 11.78 -8.17
CA LEU A 42 -45.32 12.14 -8.49
C LEU A 42 -44.53 12.58 -7.26
N GLN A 43 -45.17 13.33 -6.36
CA GLN A 43 -44.59 13.61 -5.04
C GLN A 43 -44.37 12.33 -4.23
N GLY A 44 -45.30 11.38 -4.30
CA GLY A 44 -45.17 10.07 -3.66
C GLY A 44 -43.97 9.27 -4.18
N GLU A 45 -43.81 9.15 -5.49
CA GLU A 45 -42.69 8.44 -6.14
C GLU A 45 -41.34 9.09 -5.78
N LEU A 46 -41.29 10.41 -5.71
CA LEU A 46 -40.07 11.17 -5.41
C LEU A 46 -39.65 11.00 -3.93
N LEU A 47 -40.59 11.05 -2.99
CA LEU A 47 -40.37 10.75 -1.57
C LEU A 47 -39.90 9.30 -1.35
N GLN A 48 -40.48 8.37 -2.10
CA GLN A 48 -40.13 6.96 -2.01
C GLN A 48 -38.72 6.70 -2.54
N LEU A 49 -38.36 7.29 -3.69
CA LEU A 49 -37.02 7.22 -4.26
C LEU A 49 -35.98 7.80 -3.30
N GLN A 50 -36.27 8.95 -2.69
CA GLN A 50 -35.40 9.56 -1.69
C GLN A 50 -35.15 8.61 -0.51
N SER A 51 -36.22 7.98 -0.01
CA SER A 51 -36.13 7.02 1.10
C SER A 51 -35.33 5.77 0.72
N SER A 52 -35.54 5.23 -0.48
CA SER A 52 -34.80 4.05 -0.97
C SER A 52 -33.32 4.34 -1.19
N LEU A 53 -32.96 5.52 -1.72
CA LEU A 53 -31.56 5.94 -1.87
C LEU A 53 -30.87 6.15 -0.53
N GLN A 54 -31.59 6.73 0.45
CA GLN A 54 -31.06 6.86 1.80
C GLN A 54 -30.78 5.47 2.40
N ARG A 55 -31.69 4.52 2.23
CA ARG A 55 -31.51 3.15 2.69
C ARG A 55 -30.34 2.44 2.00
N LEU A 56 -30.21 2.57 0.68
CA LEU A 56 -29.09 2.02 -0.09
C LEU A 56 -27.75 2.57 0.43
N ARG A 57 -27.70 3.87 0.69
CA ARG A 57 -26.52 4.52 1.25
C ARG A 57 -26.16 4.01 2.63
N ASP A 58 -27.15 3.86 3.52
CA ASP A 58 -26.92 3.43 4.90
C ASP A 58 -26.49 1.96 4.96
N THR A 59 -26.90 1.15 3.98
CA THR A 59 -26.55 -0.27 3.87
C THR A 59 -25.19 -0.51 3.21
N LEU A 60 -24.72 0.39 2.33
CA LEU A 60 -23.47 0.21 1.59
C LEU A 60 -22.22 -0.01 2.47
N PRO A 61 -21.97 0.78 3.53
CA PRO A 61 -20.82 0.55 4.42
C PRO A 61 -20.80 -0.86 5.02
N ALA A 62 -21.96 -1.39 5.41
CA ALA A 62 -22.08 -2.74 5.95
C ALA A 62 -21.77 -3.80 4.86
N ASN A 63 -22.23 -3.58 3.63
CA ASN A 63 -21.93 -4.47 2.51
C ASN A 63 -20.45 -4.46 2.12
N TYR A 64 -19.79 -3.29 2.16
CA TYR A 64 -18.35 -3.18 1.96
C TYR A 64 -17.55 -3.94 3.02
N ASP A 65 -17.91 -3.79 4.29
CA ASP A 65 -17.31 -4.57 5.37
C ASP A 65 -17.57 -6.08 5.17
N LEU A 66 -18.75 -6.46 4.70
CA LEU A 66 -19.08 -7.84 4.38
C LEU A 66 -18.26 -8.40 3.20
N ILE A 67 -18.00 -7.60 2.16
CA ILE A 67 -17.08 -7.97 1.06
C ILE A 67 -15.68 -8.22 1.62
N ASP A 68 -15.15 -7.31 2.43
CA ASP A 68 -13.84 -7.45 3.06
C ASP A 68 -13.79 -8.78 3.87
N ARG A 69 -14.83 -9.10 4.65
CA ARG A 69 -14.93 -10.38 5.38
C ARG A 69 -14.98 -11.60 4.46
N ALA A 70 -15.75 -11.51 3.38
CA ALA A 70 -15.93 -12.60 2.42
C ALA A 70 -14.64 -12.90 1.64
N GLU A 71 -13.84 -11.89 1.30
CA GLU A 71 -12.53 -12.07 0.66
C GLU A 71 -11.59 -12.96 1.50
N TRP A 72 -11.57 -12.80 2.83
CA TRP A 72 -10.77 -13.65 3.72
C TRP A 72 -11.21 -15.11 3.76
N ARG A 73 -12.50 -15.36 3.51
CA ARG A 73 -13.08 -16.72 3.51
C ARG A 73 -13.26 -17.28 2.11
N ILE A 74 -12.60 -16.71 1.09
CA ILE A 74 -12.71 -17.14 -0.32
C ILE A 74 -12.31 -18.60 -0.57
N HIS A 75 -11.51 -19.19 0.32
CA HIS A 75 -11.17 -20.62 0.26
C HIS A 75 -12.40 -21.53 0.46
N LYS A 76 -13.51 -21.03 1.03
CA LYS A 76 -14.79 -21.73 1.08
C LYS A 76 -15.53 -21.55 -0.23
N HIS A 77 -15.81 -22.65 -0.94
CA HIS A 77 -16.44 -22.63 -2.27
C HIS A 77 -17.76 -21.86 -2.31
N CYS A 78 -18.59 -21.93 -1.26
CA CYS A 78 -19.83 -21.17 -1.18
C CYS A 78 -19.60 -19.65 -1.13
N VAL A 79 -18.56 -19.19 -0.45
CA VAL A 79 -18.18 -17.77 -0.36
C VAL A 79 -17.58 -17.30 -1.69
N ALA A 80 -16.74 -18.12 -2.32
CA ALA A 80 -16.16 -17.83 -3.64
C ALA A 80 -17.24 -17.61 -4.72
N ASN A 81 -18.35 -18.34 -4.66
CA ASN A 81 -19.47 -18.18 -5.59
C ASN A 81 -20.29 -16.92 -5.37
N LEU A 82 -20.41 -16.45 -4.12
CA LEU A 82 -21.22 -15.27 -3.77
C LEU A 82 -20.45 -13.96 -3.82
N LEU A 83 -19.12 -14.00 -3.62
CA LEU A 83 -18.25 -12.82 -3.57
C LEU A 83 -18.31 -11.96 -4.85
N PRO A 84 -18.28 -12.52 -6.08
CA PRO A 84 -18.45 -11.71 -7.29
C PRO A 84 -19.81 -11.01 -7.33
N ASN A 85 -20.88 -11.67 -6.88
CA ASN A 85 -22.24 -11.15 -6.96
C ASN A 85 -22.47 -9.96 -6.02
N ILE A 86 -21.94 -10.01 -4.79
CA ILE A 86 -22.04 -8.88 -3.87
C ILE A 86 -21.18 -7.71 -4.33
N LYS A 87 -19.98 -7.97 -4.89
CA LYS A 87 -19.15 -6.93 -5.50
C LYS A 87 -19.87 -6.25 -6.65
N ASP A 88 -20.48 -7.04 -7.53
CA ASP A 88 -21.28 -6.52 -8.65
C ASP A 88 -22.47 -5.67 -8.17
N ALA A 89 -23.20 -6.13 -7.15
CA ALA A 89 -24.30 -5.36 -6.58
C ALA A 89 -23.83 -4.02 -5.95
N VAL A 90 -22.69 -4.02 -5.27
CA VAL A 90 -22.09 -2.80 -4.71
C VAL A 90 -21.60 -1.86 -5.81
N TYR A 91 -20.96 -2.36 -6.87
CA TYR A 91 -20.57 -1.52 -8.01
C TYR A 91 -21.78 -0.89 -8.72
N ASN A 92 -22.85 -1.67 -8.95
CA ASN A 92 -24.09 -1.13 -9.49
C ASN A 92 -24.70 -0.03 -8.59
N ALA A 93 -24.55 -0.16 -7.27
CA ALA A 93 -24.99 0.85 -6.31
C ALA A 93 -24.15 2.14 -6.41
N ASP A 94 -22.83 2.02 -6.50
CA ASP A 94 -21.94 3.16 -6.66
C ASP A 94 -22.18 3.89 -7.99
N ASP A 95 -22.30 3.15 -9.10
CA ASP A 95 -22.60 3.70 -10.43
C ASP A 95 -23.92 4.50 -10.39
N LEU A 96 -24.92 3.98 -9.69
CA LEU A 96 -26.19 4.67 -9.52
C LEU A 96 -26.06 5.95 -8.69
N LEU A 97 -25.32 5.91 -7.57
CA LEU A 97 -25.08 7.08 -6.74
C LEU A 97 -24.29 8.16 -7.49
N ASP A 98 -23.34 7.76 -8.34
CA ASP A 98 -22.60 8.67 -9.21
C ASP A 98 -23.50 9.31 -10.28
N GLU A 99 -24.47 8.58 -10.82
CA GLU A 99 -25.51 9.14 -11.70
C GLU A 99 -26.29 10.26 -11.00
N PHE A 100 -26.73 10.05 -9.74
CA PHE A 100 -27.43 11.09 -8.96
C PHE A 100 -26.55 12.32 -8.70
N ARG A 101 -25.27 12.14 -8.36
CA ARG A 101 -24.30 13.23 -8.18
C ARG A 101 -24.12 14.04 -9.46
N TRP A 102 -24.07 13.37 -10.60
CA TRP A 102 -23.98 14.05 -11.90
C TRP A 102 -25.20 14.93 -12.18
N TYR A 103 -26.42 14.44 -11.92
CA TYR A 103 -27.64 15.23 -12.12
C TYR A 103 -27.71 16.44 -11.18
N GLU A 104 -27.27 16.30 -9.94
CA GLU A 104 -27.17 17.44 -9.02
C GLU A 104 -26.26 18.54 -9.58
N GLN A 105 -25.07 18.17 -10.04
CA GLN A 105 -24.13 19.12 -10.64
C GLN A 105 -24.71 19.75 -11.91
N LYS A 106 -25.39 18.96 -12.75
CA LYS A 106 -26.06 19.44 -13.95
C LYS A 106 -27.14 20.47 -13.62
N VAL A 107 -28.01 20.18 -12.65
CA VAL A 107 -29.06 21.10 -12.20
C VAL A 107 -28.48 22.37 -11.58
N ALA A 108 -27.38 22.27 -10.82
CA ALA A 108 -26.71 23.43 -10.25
C ALA A 108 -26.18 24.39 -11.34
N LEU A 109 -25.62 23.85 -12.44
CA LEU A 109 -25.10 24.62 -13.57
C LEU A 109 -26.19 25.14 -14.51
N GLU A 110 -27.28 24.39 -14.70
CA GLU A 110 -28.36 24.71 -15.64
C GLU A 110 -29.51 25.52 -15.00
N SER A 111 -29.37 25.95 -13.74
CA SER A 111 -30.41 26.60 -12.93
C SER A 111 -31.01 27.91 -13.49
N ASN A 112 -30.52 28.40 -14.63
CA ASN A 112 -31.09 29.53 -15.40
C ASN A 112 -31.92 29.11 -16.65
N ALA A 113 -32.08 27.82 -16.94
CA ALA A 113 -32.81 27.33 -18.12
C ALA A 113 -34.16 26.68 -17.75
N ASN A 114 -35.21 27.09 -18.45
CA ASN A 114 -36.59 26.58 -18.36
C ASN A 114 -36.69 25.04 -18.24
N GLN A 115 -37.68 24.55 -17.48
CA GLN A 115 -38.42 23.25 -17.45
C GLN A 115 -37.82 21.92 -18.02
N SER A 116 -36.86 21.91 -18.94
CA SER A 116 -36.26 20.70 -19.55
C SER A 116 -35.37 19.88 -18.61
N PRO A 117 -34.55 20.45 -17.69
CA PRO A 117 -33.72 19.64 -16.80
C PRO A 117 -34.56 18.79 -15.84
N PHE A 118 -35.75 19.28 -15.47
CA PHE A 118 -36.69 18.56 -14.62
C PHE A 118 -37.33 17.39 -15.35
N MET A 119 -37.74 17.57 -16.61
CA MET A 119 -38.31 16.49 -17.42
C MET A 119 -37.27 15.41 -17.75
N ASP A 120 -36.01 15.79 -17.96
CA ASP A 120 -34.90 14.85 -18.14
C ASP A 120 -34.62 14.04 -16.86
N PHE A 121 -34.51 14.72 -15.71
CA PHE A 121 -34.38 14.06 -14.41
C PHE A 121 -35.58 13.14 -14.12
N PHE A 122 -36.79 13.61 -14.41
CA PHE A 122 -38.01 12.84 -14.19
C PHE A 122 -38.07 11.55 -15.02
N ASN A 123 -37.87 11.67 -16.34
CA ASN A 123 -37.96 10.53 -17.26
C ASN A 123 -36.84 9.51 -17.04
N ASN A 124 -35.62 9.98 -16.77
CA ASN A 124 -34.46 9.09 -16.62
C ASN A 124 -34.34 8.53 -15.20
N MET A 125 -34.54 9.35 -14.16
CA MET A 125 -34.26 8.96 -12.77
C MET A 125 -35.48 8.47 -12.01
N ILE A 126 -36.64 9.12 -12.13
CA ILE A 126 -37.80 8.69 -11.32
C ILE A 126 -38.44 7.43 -11.89
N GLN A 127 -38.71 7.38 -13.20
CA GLN A 127 -39.32 6.20 -13.81
C GLN A 127 -38.33 5.04 -14.00
N GLY A 128 -37.07 5.32 -14.31
CA GLY A 128 -36.04 4.31 -14.57
C GLY A 128 -35.33 3.81 -13.32
N SER A 129 -34.91 4.71 -12.43
CA SER A 129 -34.00 4.36 -11.33
C SER A 129 -34.71 3.82 -10.09
N PHE A 130 -36.01 4.05 -9.91
CA PHE A 130 -36.75 3.47 -8.80
C PHE A 130 -36.67 1.93 -8.78
N ASN A 131 -36.89 1.30 -9.93
CA ASN A 131 -36.78 -0.15 -10.07
C ASN A 131 -35.33 -0.62 -9.89
N LYS A 132 -34.34 0.16 -10.35
CA LYS A 132 -32.91 -0.14 -10.16
C LYS A 132 -32.50 -0.11 -8.69
N VAL A 133 -32.89 0.92 -7.93
CA VAL A 133 -32.57 1.03 -6.50
C VAL A 133 -33.14 -0.17 -5.75
N ASN A 134 -34.40 -0.53 -6.04
CA ASN A 134 -35.05 -1.66 -5.36
C ASN A 134 -34.40 -3.01 -5.73
N ASP A 135 -34.06 -3.23 -7.02
CA ASP A 135 -33.35 -4.44 -7.46
C ASP A 135 -31.97 -4.57 -6.80
N ILE A 136 -31.20 -3.48 -6.76
CA ILE A 136 -29.89 -3.44 -6.10
C ILE A 136 -30.04 -3.77 -4.61
N MET A 137 -30.98 -3.12 -3.92
CA MET A 137 -31.22 -3.40 -2.49
C MET A 137 -31.64 -4.84 -2.25
N GLU A 138 -32.54 -5.40 -3.06
CA GLU A 138 -32.98 -6.79 -2.92
C GLU A 138 -31.82 -7.77 -3.15
N ARG A 139 -30.96 -7.50 -4.14
CA ARG A 139 -29.74 -8.27 -4.38
C ARG A 139 -28.77 -8.18 -3.19
N LEU A 140 -28.53 -6.98 -2.66
CA LEU A 140 -27.66 -6.77 -1.51
C LEU A 140 -28.20 -7.48 -0.26
N ASP A 141 -29.49 -7.36 0.04
CA ASP A 141 -30.14 -7.98 1.20
C ASP A 141 -30.13 -9.52 1.10
N ASN A 142 -30.43 -10.06 -0.09
CA ASN A 142 -30.41 -11.50 -0.33
C ASN A 142 -28.99 -12.08 -0.20
N ILE A 143 -27.98 -11.45 -0.80
CA ILE A 143 -26.61 -11.96 -0.72
C ILE A 143 -26.06 -11.76 0.70
N SER A 144 -26.36 -10.62 1.34
CA SER A 144 -25.94 -10.34 2.72
C SER A 144 -26.48 -11.37 3.70
N SER A 145 -27.78 -11.66 3.65
CA SER A 145 -28.40 -12.68 4.51
C SER A 145 -27.84 -14.09 4.25
N GLN A 146 -27.52 -14.44 3.01
CA GLN A 146 -26.86 -15.71 2.70
C GLN A 146 -25.46 -15.80 3.30
N LEU A 147 -24.67 -14.73 3.18
CA LEU A 147 -23.32 -14.65 3.75
C LEU A 147 -23.35 -14.67 5.29
N GLU A 148 -24.28 -13.96 5.91
CA GLU A 148 -24.49 -13.95 7.37
C GLU A 148 -24.81 -15.36 7.91
N ARG A 149 -25.72 -16.09 7.24
CA ARG A 149 -26.06 -17.48 7.57
C ARG A 149 -24.87 -18.44 7.48
N MET A 150 -23.85 -18.10 6.67
CA MET A 150 -22.61 -18.87 6.54
C MET A 150 -21.57 -18.55 7.62
N GLY A 151 -21.93 -17.79 8.65
CA GLY A 151 -21.07 -17.52 9.78
C GLY A 151 -20.17 -16.30 9.61
N LEU A 152 -20.44 -15.41 8.64
CA LEU A 152 -19.70 -14.15 8.45
C LEU A 152 -20.10 -13.04 9.47
N HIS A 153 -20.98 -13.37 10.43
CA HIS A 153 -21.37 -12.50 11.55
C HIS A 153 -20.22 -12.25 12.53
N GLU A 154 -19.31 -13.20 12.67
CA GLU A 154 -18.09 -13.03 13.46
C GLU A 154 -17.27 -11.92 12.81
N ILE A 155 -16.89 -10.92 13.61
CA ILE A 155 -15.74 -10.09 13.28
C ILE A 155 -14.67 -11.11 12.89
N PRO A 156 -14.05 -11.01 11.70
CA PRO A 156 -12.84 -11.79 11.46
C PRO A 156 -11.98 -11.65 12.70
N GLN A 157 -11.16 -12.64 13.05
CA GLN A 157 -9.93 -12.25 13.71
C GLN A 157 -9.28 -11.28 12.74
N ARG A 158 -9.55 -9.98 12.96
CA ARG A 158 -8.75 -8.92 12.43
C ARG A 158 -7.40 -9.33 13.01
N PHE A 159 -6.55 -9.86 12.16
CA PHE A 159 -5.25 -9.25 12.12
C PHE A 159 -5.59 -7.80 11.84
N ASP A 160 -5.75 -7.02 12.92
CA ASP A 160 -5.91 -5.58 12.80
C ASP A 160 -4.85 -5.11 11.81
N LYS A 161 -5.15 -4.03 11.09
CA LYS A 161 -4.10 -3.32 10.37
C LYS A 161 -2.89 -3.20 11.29
N SER A 162 -1.90 -4.02 11.02
CA SER A 162 -0.67 -4.23 11.77
C SER A 162 -0.72 -4.92 13.14
N LEU A 163 -0.45 -6.23 13.13
CA LEU A 163 0.79 -6.69 13.76
C LEU A 163 1.65 -7.25 12.63
N ARG A 164 2.08 -6.39 11.68
CA ARG A 164 3.23 -6.78 10.86
C ARG A 164 4.37 -6.96 11.87
N PRO A 165 5.03 -8.12 11.89
CA PRO A 165 5.98 -8.42 12.95
C PRO A 165 7.08 -7.36 12.92
N GLU A 166 7.32 -6.71 14.05
CA GLU A 166 8.44 -5.80 14.21
C GLU A 166 9.72 -6.53 13.81
N THR A 167 10.54 -5.87 13.00
CA THR A 167 11.85 -6.38 12.61
C THR A 167 12.93 -5.60 13.34
N SER A 168 14.01 -6.29 13.67
CA SER A 168 15.18 -5.67 14.28
C SER A 168 16.42 -5.93 13.44
N SER A 169 17.50 -5.22 13.74
CA SER A 169 18.81 -5.46 13.16
C SER A 169 19.41 -6.81 13.55
N PHE A 170 18.83 -7.53 14.51
CA PHE A 170 19.34 -8.81 14.97
C PHE A 170 18.89 -9.94 14.04
N PRO A 171 19.82 -10.74 13.50
CA PRO A 171 19.46 -11.85 12.65
C PRO A 171 18.80 -12.96 13.47
N ASN A 172 17.62 -13.40 13.04
CA ASN A 172 16.91 -14.53 13.65
C ASN A 172 17.54 -15.88 13.26
N GLU A 173 18.27 -15.93 12.15
CA GLU A 173 18.86 -17.14 11.57
C GLU A 173 20.38 -17.14 11.80
N ARG A 174 20.93 -18.28 12.23
CA ARG A 174 22.39 -18.42 12.45
C ARG A 174 23.21 -18.42 11.17
N LYS A 175 22.57 -18.80 10.05
CA LYS A 175 23.22 -18.94 8.74
C LYS A 175 22.28 -18.46 7.64
N ILE A 176 22.74 -17.53 6.81
CA ILE A 176 22.09 -17.26 5.53
C ILE A 176 22.43 -18.35 4.52
N PHE A 177 21.43 -18.79 3.76
CA PHE A 177 21.61 -19.82 2.74
C PHE A 177 21.61 -19.17 1.35
N GLY A 178 22.70 -19.37 0.60
CA GLY A 178 22.76 -19.09 -0.84
C GLY A 178 22.65 -17.62 -1.27
N ARG A 179 22.89 -16.66 -0.37
CA ARG A 179 22.83 -15.21 -0.69
C ARG A 179 24.19 -14.52 -0.71
N ASP A 180 25.29 -15.28 -0.79
CA ASP A 180 26.65 -14.73 -0.74
C ASP A 180 26.93 -13.79 -1.93
N LYS A 181 26.36 -14.08 -3.10
CA LYS A 181 26.53 -13.25 -4.31
C LYS A 181 25.77 -11.92 -4.16
N GLU A 182 24.53 -11.98 -3.72
CA GLU A 182 23.68 -10.82 -3.48
C GLU A 182 24.25 -9.94 -2.37
N LEU A 183 24.73 -10.54 -1.28
CA LEU A 183 25.39 -9.81 -0.19
C LEU A 183 26.57 -8.99 -0.70
N LYS A 184 27.48 -9.61 -1.46
CA LYS A 184 28.64 -8.91 -2.04
C LYS A 184 28.22 -7.80 -2.99
N LYS A 185 27.23 -8.05 -3.85
CA LYS A 185 26.76 -7.08 -4.83
C LYS A 185 26.11 -5.87 -4.16
N VAL A 186 25.30 -6.07 -3.12
CA VAL A 186 24.71 -4.95 -2.37
C VAL A 186 25.79 -4.17 -1.62
N MET A 187 26.77 -4.84 -0.99
CA MET A 187 27.89 -4.15 -0.35
C MET A 187 28.70 -3.27 -1.32
N GLU A 188 28.91 -3.75 -2.55
CA GLU A 188 29.55 -2.97 -3.62
C GLU A 188 28.72 -1.71 -3.97
N LEU A 189 27.40 -1.85 -4.10
CA LEU A 189 26.49 -0.72 -4.35
C LEU A 189 26.49 0.28 -3.20
N LEU A 190 26.67 -0.19 -1.96
CA LEU A 190 26.83 0.65 -0.77
C LEU A 190 28.22 1.34 -0.69
N GLY A 191 29.11 1.11 -1.66
CA GLY A 191 30.45 1.72 -1.70
C GLY A 191 31.43 1.13 -0.68
N VAL A 192 31.10 -0.01 -0.07
CA VAL A 192 31.97 -0.68 0.90
C VAL A 192 33.15 -1.31 0.15
N PRO A 193 34.41 -1.02 0.55
CA PRO A 193 35.57 -1.60 -0.10
C PRO A 193 35.61 -3.11 0.20
N ILE A 194 35.33 -3.91 -0.82
CA ILE A 194 35.52 -5.36 -0.78
C ILE A 194 36.98 -5.61 -1.11
N ASN A 195 37.67 -6.46 -0.33
CA ASN A 195 39.06 -6.88 -0.58
C ASN A 195 39.16 -7.78 -1.83
N LEU A 196 38.74 -7.27 -2.97
CA LEU A 196 38.94 -7.85 -4.28
C LEU A 196 40.18 -7.16 -4.86
N THR A 197 41.21 -7.96 -5.09
CA THR A 197 42.32 -7.64 -5.97
C THR A 197 41.86 -6.78 -7.14
N ARG A 198 42.35 -5.53 -7.17
CA ARG A 198 42.27 -4.55 -8.27
C ARG A 198 41.60 -5.08 -9.55
N ALA A 199 40.28 -4.96 -9.64
CA ALA A 199 39.55 -4.99 -10.90
C ALA A 199 38.62 -3.78 -10.90
N CYS A 200 39.13 -2.67 -11.43
CA CYS A 200 38.35 -1.46 -11.67
C CYS A 200 37.21 -1.77 -12.66
N TYR A 201 35.98 -1.86 -12.18
CA TYR A 201 34.85 -1.48 -13.02
C TYR A 201 34.89 0.05 -13.13
N LYS A 202 35.35 0.53 -14.29
CA LYS A 202 35.27 1.94 -14.65
C LYS A 202 33.80 2.36 -14.54
N ARG A 203 33.46 3.18 -13.53
CA ARG A 203 32.25 4.02 -13.61
C ARG A 203 32.33 4.76 -14.94
N LYS A 204 31.31 4.62 -15.78
CA LYS A 204 31.16 5.39 -17.01
C LYS A 204 31.00 6.86 -16.63
N ARG A 205 32.11 7.57 -16.43
CA ARG A 205 32.15 9.04 -16.47
C ARG A 205 31.85 9.42 -17.90
N ASN A 206 30.67 9.97 -18.15
CA ASN A 206 30.48 10.81 -19.32
C ASN A 206 31.35 12.04 -19.09
N SER A 207 32.53 12.08 -19.71
CA SER A 207 33.36 13.28 -19.80
C SER A 207 32.78 14.15 -20.91
N SER A 208 31.87 15.06 -20.58
CA SER A 208 31.67 16.25 -21.39
C SER A 208 32.83 17.20 -21.11
N THR A 209 33.63 17.41 -22.16
CA THR A 209 34.63 18.47 -22.25
C THR A 209 33.96 19.82 -21.98
N ALA A 210 34.58 20.61 -21.10
CA ALA A 210 34.12 21.95 -20.77
C ALA A 210 34.39 22.89 -21.94
N ASP A 211 33.33 23.31 -22.63
CA ASP A 211 33.32 24.57 -23.36
C ASP A 211 32.76 25.65 -22.43
N ALA A 212 33.58 26.67 -22.21
CA ALA A 212 33.25 27.84 -21.41
C ALA A 212 32.26 28.72 -22.18
N SER A 213 30.97 28.59 -21.87
CA SER A 213 29.99 29.63 -22.18
C SER A 213 28.99 29.76 -21.04
N MET A 214 28.97 30.95 -20.49
CA MET A 214 28.17 31.45 -19.38
C MET A 214 26.67 31.24 -19.62
N SER A 215 26.06 30.33 -18.86
CA SER A 215 24.61 30.28 -18.63
C SER A 215 24.37 29.84 -17.20
N THR A 216 23.60 30.63 -16.44
CA THR A 216 23.10 30.32 -15.10
C THR A 216 22.29 29.03 -15.13
N SER A 217 22.95 27.90 -14.90
CA SER A 217 22.33 26.60 -14.72
C SER A 217 22.24 26.29 -13.23
N GLU A 218 21.03 26.01 -12.76
CA GLU A 218 20.74 25.49 -11.42
C GLU A 218 21.77 24.43 -11.03
N LYS A 219 22.56 24.71 -9.98
CA LYS A 219 23.41 23.69 -9.36
C LYS A 219 22.46 22.65 -8.78
N SER A 220 22.26 21.54 -9.49
CA SER A 220 21.71 20.31 -8.93
C SER A 220 22.47 20.04 -7.63
N ARG A 221 21.81 20.23 -6.49
CA ARG A 221 22.41 19.95 -5.18
C ARG A 221 22.86 18.49 -5.22
N ILE A 222 24.16 18.25 -5.15
CA ILE A 222 24.68 16.89 -5.08
C ILE A 222 24.21 16.36 -3.74
N SER A 223 23.21 15.48 -3.73
CA SER A 223 22.76 14.80 -2.53
C SER A 223 23.97 14.12 -1.88
N CYS A 224 24.16 14.35 -0.57
CA CYS A 224 25.28 13.76 0.17
C CYS A 224 25.10 12.25 0.39
N PHE A 225 23.88 11.74 0.21
CA PHE A 225 23.54 10.33 0.35
C PHE A 225 22.83 9.77 -0.89
N SER A 226 22.77 8.44 -0.99
CA SER A 226 22.01 7.74 -2.01
C SER A 226 21.03 6.74 -1.40
N VAL A 227 19.90 6.54 -2.06
CA VAL A 227 18.85 5.59 -1.64
C VAL A 227 18.90 4.37 -2.55
N LEU A 228 19.13 3.21 -1.93
CA LEU A 228 19.15 1.90 -2.59
C LEU A 228 17.96 1.07 -2.10
N PRO A 229 16.91 0.87 -2.91
CA PRO A 229 15.86 -0.08 -2.59
C PRO A 229 16.28 -1.53 -2.88
N ILE A 230 15.98 -2.45 -1.97
CA ILE A 230 15.91 -3.89 -2.19
C ILE A 230 14.43 -4.26 -2.38
N VAL A 231 14.10 -4.75 -3.58
CA VAL A 231 12.72 -5.02 -3.99
C VAL A 231 12.54 -6.51 -4.25
N GLY A 232 11.41 -7.08 -3.84
CA GLY A 232 11.11 -8.47 -4.11
C GLY A 232 9.86 -8.95 -3.40
N ILE A 233 9.41 -10.16 -3.75
CA ILE A 233 8.17 -10.73 -3.20
C ILE A 233 8.23 -10.93 -1.68
N GLY A 234 7.07 -11.10 -1.04
CA GLY A 234 6.97 -11.43 0.38
C GLY A 234 7.72 -12.74 0.71
N GLY A 235 8.44 -12.77 1.84
CA GLY A 235 9.13 -13.97 2.29
C GLY A 235 10.42 -14.36 1.54
N VAL A 236 10.86 -13.57 0.56
CA VAL A 236 12.07 -13.87 -0.25
C VAL A 236 13.40 -13.67 0.49
N GLY A 237 13.38 -12.99 1.65
CA GLY A 237 14.55 -12.78 2.50
C GLY A 237 15.19 -11.38 2.43
N LYS A 238 14.46 -10.34 2.02
CA LYS A 238 14.97 -8.95 1.97
C LYS A 238 15.46 -8.44 3.32
N THR A 239 14.61 -8.52 4.34
CA THR A 239 14.95 -8.18 5.73
C THR A 239 16.14 -8.98 6.22
N THR A 240 16.18 -10.29 5.93
CA THR A 240 17.31 -11.16 6.31
C THR A 240 18.62 -10.71 5.66
N LEU A 241 18.59 -10.34 4.37
CA LEU A 241 19.74 -9.81 3.65
C LEU A 241 20.20 -8.47 4.24
N ALA A 242 19.27 -7.55 4.52
CA ALA A 242 19.56 -6.28 5.17
C ALA A 242 20.20 -6.47 6.56
N GLN A 243 19.64 -7.35 7.41
CA GLN A 243 20.23 -7.70 8.71
C GLN A 243 21.69 -8.18 8.58
N HIS A 244 21.99 -8.99 7.58
CA HIS A 244 23.35 -9.49 7.35
C HIS A 244 24.30 -8.40 6.85
N ILE A 245 23.83 -7.51 5.98
CA ILE A 245 24.59 -6.34 5.54
C ILE A 245 24.96 -5.48 6.76
N CYS A 246 23.99 -5.10 7.58
CA CYS A 246 24.23 -4.25 8.75
C CYS A 246 25.19 -4.85 9.77
N ASN A 247 25.20 -6.18 9.87
CA ASN A 247 26.08 -6.90 10.78
C ASN A 247 27.43 -7.28 10.18
N HIS A 248 27.64 -7.08 8.88
CA HIS A 248 28.87 -7.44 8.21
C HIS A 248 30.05 -6.59 8.71
N PRO A 249 31.21 -7.19 9.08
CA PRO A 249 32.33 -6.46 9.64
C PRO A 249 32.81 -5.29 8.76
N GLN A 250 32.93 -5.51 7.45
CA GLN A 250 33.35 -4.46 6.51
C GLN A 250 32.34 -3.30 6.41
N VAL A 251 31.04 -3.58 6.57
CA VAL A 251 29.99 -2.53 6.56
C VAL A 251 30.10 -1.72 7.85
N LYS A 252 30.23 -2.40 9.00
CA LYS A 252 30.43 -1.76 10.32
C LYS A 252 31.71 -0.92 10.39
N SER A 253 32.76 -1.29 9.67
CA SER A 253 33.99 -0.50 9.59
C SER A 253 33.91 0.65 8.57
N HIS A 254 32.96 0.60 7.63
CA HIS A 254 32.83 1.60 6.57
C HIS A 254 31.95 2.78 6.98
N PHE A 255 30.86 2.52 7.71
CA PHE A 255 29.90 3.53 8.14
C PHE A 255 30.11 3.89 9.61
N ASP A 256 30.20 5.19 9.90
CA ASP A 256 30.36 5.73 11.25
C ASP A 256 29.09 5.56 12.10
N LEU A 257 27.95 5.46 11.43
CA LEU A 257 26.62 5.37 12.04
C LEU A 257 25.76 4.40 11.24
N ILE A 258 25.18 3.39 11.91
CA ILE A 258 24.20 2.48 11.31
C ILE A 258 22.93 2.54 12.14
N ILE A 259 21.80 2.88 11.52
CA ILE A 259 20.49 2.96 12.16
C ILE A 259 19.55 1.99 11.48
N TRP A 260 18.84 1.18 12.27
CA TRP A 260 17.79 0.29 11.78
C TRP A 260 16.43 0.77 12.27
N THR A 261 15.48 0.91 11.36
CA THR A 261 14.11 1.31 11.68
C THR A 261 13.12 0.43 10.92
N CYS A 262 12.23 -0.23 11.66
CA CYS A 262 11.12 -0.98 11.08
C CYS A 262 9.98 -0.01 10.76
N VAL A 263 9.60 0.11 9.49
CA VAL A 263 8.54 1.04 9.08
C VAL A 263 7.16 0.43 9.27
N SER A 264 7.06 -0.90 9.20
CA SER A 264 5.91 -1.81 9.12
C SER A 264 4.51 -1.39 9.57
N ASP A 265 4.21 -0.27 10.20
CA ASP A 265 2.83 0.16 10.45
C ASP A 265 2.41 1.18 9.38
N ASP A 266 2.72 2.44 9.68
CA ASP A 266 2.55 3.60 8.84
C ASP A 266 3.88 4.36 8.69
N PHE A 267 4.05 4.98 7.51
CA PHE A 267 5.12 5.91 7.26
C PHE A 267 4.80 7.26 7.92
N ASP A 268 5.24 7.40 9.17
CA ASP A 268 5.24 8.67 9.90
C ASP A 268 6.67 9.18 10.06
N ALA A 269 7.02 10.25 9.33
CA ALA A 269 8.35 10.84 9.39
C ALA A 269 8.75 11.29 10.80
N THR A 270 7.80 11.79 11.60
CA THR A 270 8.04 12.22 12.99
C THR A 270 8.46 11.02 13.84
N ARG A 271 7.69 9.92 13.77
CA ARG A 271 8.01 8.67 14.47
C ARG A 271 9.35 8.11 14.05
N LEU A 272 9.59 7.99 12.73
CA LEU A 272 10.82 7.42 12.19
C LEU A 272 12.07 8.23 12.57
N ILE A 273 11.99 9.56 12.55
CA ILE A 273 13.09 10.44 13.00
C ILE A 273 13.32 10.25 14.50
N LYS A 274 12.26 10.17 15.30
CA LYS A 274 12.33 9.94 16.74
C LYS A 274 13.03 8.62 17.07
N GLU A 275 12.65 7.54 16.40
CA GLU A 275 13.27 6.21 16.52
C GLU A 275 14.75 6.21 16.08
N ALA A 276 15.07 6.92 14.99
CA ALA A 276 16.45 7.08 14.52
C ALA A 276 17.34 7.81 15.55
N ILE A 277 16.83 8.86 16.20
CA ILE A 277 17.52 9.57 17.28
C ILE A 277 17.71 8.67 18.50
N GLN A 278 16.68 7.91 18.88
CA GLN A 278 16.75 6.98 20.00
C GLN A 278 17.78 5.87 19.77
N SER A 279 17.77 5.27 18.58
CA SER A 279 18.69 4.22 18.17
C SER A 279 20.16 4.69 18.17
N SER A 280 20.41 5.95 17.83
CA SER A 280 21.75 6.50 17.69
C SER A 280 22.31 7.14 18.96
N SER A 281 21.47 7.77 19.78
CA SER A 281 21.90 8.48 20.99
C SER A 281 21.73 7.67 22.28
N GLY A 282 20.92 6.61 22.25
CA GLY A 282 20.52 5.83 23.43
C GLY A 282 19.62 6.60 24.41
N LYS A 283 19.18 7.82 24.06
CA LYS A 283 18.29 8.65 24.87
C LYS A 283 16.95 8.81 24.18
N GLU A 284 15.90 8.83 24.97
CA GLU A 284 14.57 9.13 24.46
C GLU A 284 14.47 10.59 24.02
N ALA A 285 14.00 10.81 22.78
CA ALA A 285 13.67 12.15 22.33
C ALA A 285 12.43 12.64 23.10
N THR A 286 12.58 13.77 23.79
CA THR A 286 11.58 14.32 24.72
C THR A 286 10.51 15.20 24.05
N THR A 287 10.59 15.39 22.73
CA THR A 287 9.72 16.28 21.96
C THR A 287 9.11 15.57 20.77
N ASP A 288 7.85 15.87 20.49
CA ASP A 288 7.13 15.41 19.28
C ASP A 288 7.07 16.50 18.19
N ASN A 289 7.77 17.62 18.40
CA ASN A 289 7.84 18.68 17.41
C ASN A 289 8.83 18.30 16.29
N LEU A 290 8.31 18.20 15.06
CA LEU A 290 9.07 17.80 13.88
C LEU A 290 10.35 18.63 13.66
N ASN A 291 10.31 19.95 13.84
CA ASN A 291 11.48 20.80 13.62
C ASN A 291 12.62 20.47 14.59
N PHE A 292 12.31 20.28 15.88
CA PHE A 292 13.33 19.88 16.86
C PHE A 292 13.88 18.47 16.58
N LEU A 293 13.02 17.54 16.15
CA LEU A 293 13.45 16.21 15.74
C LEU A 293 14.37 16.25 14.51
N GLN A 294 14.02 17.02 13.47
CA GLN A 294 14.86 17.18 12.29
C GLN A 294 16.22 17.81 12.64
N LEU A 295 16.25 18.86 13.48
CA LEU A 295 17.49 19.45 13.98
C LEU A 295 18.32 18.44 14.77
N GLY A 296 17.67 17.64 15.62
CA GLY A 296 18.31 16.58 16.40
C GLY A 296 18.98 15.53 15.52
N LEU A 297 18.24 14.97 14.55
CA LEU A 297 18.78 13.97 13.63
C LEU A 297 19.89 14.57 12.74
N SER A 298 19.69 15.79 12.23
CA SER A 298 20.70 16.53 11.47
C SER A 298 22.02 16.63 12.24
N ASN A 299 21.98 16.99 13.53
CA ASN A 299 23.18 17.05 14.37
C ASN A 299 23.84 15.69 14.58
N ILE A 300 23.05 14.60 14.65
CA ILE A 300 23.56 13.24 14.82
C ILE A 300 24.29 12.76 13.58
N VAL A 301 23.74 13.03 12.39
CA VAL A 301 24.32 12.60 11.10
C VAL A 301 25.42 13.53 10.59
N ASN A 302 25.49 14.76 11.12
CA ASN A 302 26.47 15.76 10.72
C ASN A 302 27.90 15.22 10.79
N ASN A 303 28.66 15.39 9.72
CA ASN A 303 30.04 14.91 9.58
C ASN A 303 30.23 13.39 9.84
N LYS A 304 29.18 12.58 9.64
CA LYS A 304 29.26 11.11 9.67
C LYS A 304 28.86 10.52 8.33
N ARG A 305 29.52 9.42 7.96
CA ARG A 305 29.05 8.53 6.92
C ARG A 305 28.05 7.55 7.51
N PHE A 306 26.77 7.78 7.27
CA PHE A 306 25.71 6.94 7.84
C PHE A 306 25.21 5.88 6.86
N LEU A 307 24.67 4.80 7.41
CA LEU A 307 23.80 3.84 6.74
C LEU A 307 22.48 3.76 7.53
N ILE A 308 21.39 4.24 6.95
CA ILE A 308 20.05 4.11 7.54
C ILE A 308 19.30 3.01 6.82
N ILE A 309 18.70 2.09 7.57
CA ILE A 309 17.91 0.99 7.04
C ILE A 309 16.45 1.22 7.39
N LEU A 310 15.63 1.35 6.35
CA LEU A 310 14.18 1.45 6.45
C LEU A 310 13.58 0.12 5.96
N ASP A 311 13.21 -0.73 6.90
CA ASP A 311 12.73 -2.08 6.61
C ASP A 311 11.20 -2.11 6.42
N ASP A 312 10.76 -2.83 5.38
CA ASP A 312 9.36 -3.04 4.97
C ASP A 312 8.59 -1.74 4.73
N VAL A 313 9.11 -0.89 3.83
CA VAL A 313 8.46 0.37 3.40
C VAL A 313 7.33 0.10 2.40
N TRP A 314 6.21 0.80 2.56
CA TRP A 314 5.00 0.68 1.74
C TRP A 314 4.65 2.00 1.03
N ASP A 315 3.56 1.96 0.25
CA ASP A 315 3.10 3.05 -0.63
C ASP A 315 2.75 4.35 0.13
N ASP A 316 2.58 4.26 1.44
CA ASP A 316 2.32 5.41 2.30
C ASP A 316 3.51 6.36 2.43
N ALA A 317 4.74 5.89 2.19
CA ALA A 317 5.92 6.76 2.04
C ALA A 317 5.75 7.78 0.89
N LEU A 318 4.94 7.44 -0.11
CA LEU A 318 4.68 8.25 -1.30
C LEU A 318 3.38 9.07 -1.21
N LYS A 319 2.73 9.12 -0.04
CA LYS A 319 1.60 10.03 0.20
C LYS A 319 2.02 11.49 0.03
N GLU A 320 1.04 12.37 -0.14
CA GLU A 320 1.27 13.81 -0.29
C GLU A 320 2.25 14.12 -1.42
N ASN A 321 2.20 13.36 -2.52
CA ASN A 321 3.12 13.47 -3.66
C ASN A 321 4.60 13.33 -3.26
N GLY A 322 4.91 12.48 -2.27
CA GLY A 322 6.28 12.21 -1.80
C GLY A 322 6.77 13.13 -0.69
N GLN A 323 5.98 14.11 -0.25
CA GLN A 323 6.39 15.01 0.85
C GLN A 323 6.66 14.27 2.16
N CYS A 324 5.96 13.16 2.43
CA CYS A 324 6.25 12.33 3.61
C CYS A 324 7.70 11.82 3.59
N TRP A 325 8.13 11.24 2.46
CA TRP A 325 9.51 10.79 2.25
C TRP A 325 10.52 11.93 2.34
N GLU A 326 10.22 13.08 1.73
CA GLU A 326 11.08 14.26 1.75
C GLU A 326 11.33 14.78 3.18
N ARG A 327 10.28 14.84 4.02
CA ARG A 327 10.41 15.26 5.42
C ARG A 327 11.40 14.40 6.22
N LEU A 328 11.48 13.10 5.93
CA LEU A 328 12.46 12.19 6.52
C LEU A 328 13.87 12.43 5.98
N CYS A 329 14.00 12.78 4.70
CA CYS A 329 15.28 12.96 4.01
C CYS A 329 15.99 14.28 4.33
N LEU A 330 15.24 15.37 4.55
CA LEU A 330 15.80 16.71 4.85
C LEU A 330 16.91 16.72 5.91
N PRO A 331 16.75 16.12 7.11
CA PRO A 331 17.81 16.12 8.12
C PRO A 331 19.06 15.31 7.71
N LEU A 332 18.95 14.45 6.69
CA LEU A 332 20.05 13.59 6.24
C LEU A 332 21.03 14.31 5.30
N GLU A 333 20.67 15.48 4.76
CA GLU A 333 21.49 16.26 3.82
C GLU A 333 22.82 16.76 4.42
N ASN A 334 22.94 16.78 5.75
CA ASN A 334 24.17 17.15 6.45
C ASN A 334 25.17 15.99 6.64
N GLY A 335 24.86 14.80 6.10
CA GLY A 335 25.77 13.66 6.12
C GLY A 335 27.01 13.83 5.25
N LEU A 336 28.02 12.99 5.49
CA LEU A 336 29.18 12.92 4.61
C LEU A 336 28.84 12.22 3.29
N GLN A 337 29.54 12.62 2.23
CA GLN A 337 29.44 11.96 0.93
C GLN A 337 29.71 10.45 1.04
N GLY A 338 28.83 9.67 0.41
CA GLY A 338 28.86 8.21 0.48
C GLY A 338 28.03 7.64 1.61
N SER A 339 27.23 8.47 2.29
CA SER A 339 26.16 8.00 3.16
C SER A 339 25.06 7.32 2.34
N MET A 340 24.37 6.35 2.94
CA MET A 340 23.40 5.52 2.22
C MET A 340 22.11 5.35 3.02
N VAL A 341 20.98 5.28 2.32
CA VAL A 341 19.71 4.81 2.85
C VAL A 341 19.35 3.51 2.13
N LEU A 342 19.24 2.41 2.87
CA LEU A 342 18.84 1.11 2.36
C LEU A 342 17.36 0.89 2.67
N VAL A 343 16.54 0.77 1.64
CA VAL A 343 15.09 0.55 1.79
C VAL A 343 14.78 -0.90 1.45
N THR A 344 13.98 -1.62 2.24
CA THR A 344 13.41 -2.89 1.78
C THR A 344 11.92 -2.72 1.49
N THR A 345 11.45 -3.23 0.35
CA THR A 345 10.04 -3.10 -0.02
C THR A 345 9.57 -4.25 -0.91
N ARG A 346 8.25 -4.45 -0.95
CA ARG A 346 7.57 -5.36 -1.89
C ARG A 346 7.00 -4.61 -3.10
N SER A 347 6.94 -3.28 -3.03
CA SER A 347 6.29 -2.42 -4.01
C SER A 347 7.33 -1.82 -4.94
N SER A 348 7.29 -2.17 -6.23
CA SER A 348 8.12 -1.52 -7.25
C SER A 348 7.84 -0.02 -7.32
N LYS A 349 6.58 0.39 -7.12
CA LYS A 349 6.19 1.81 -7.06
C LYS A 349 6.94 2.56 -5.95
N VAL A 350 7.04 1.97 -4.75
CA VAL A 350 7.82 2.55 -3.65
C VAL A 350 9.28 2.66 -4.04
N ALA A 351 9.85 1.58 -4.59
CA ALA A 351 11.25 1.56 -5.00
C ALA A 351 11.56 2.68 -6.00
N ASP A 352 10.76 2.81 -7.05
CA ASP A 352 10.92 3.86 -8.06
C ASP A 352 10.77 5.25 -7.44
N GLY A 353 9.79 5.43 -6.56
CA GLY A 353 9.50 6.73 -5.94
C GLY A 353 10.55 7.22 -4.93
N VAL A 354 11.28 6.32 -4.27
CA VAL A 354 12.29 6.69 -3.25
C VAL A 354 13.72 6.56 -3.75
N SER A 355 13.96 5.82 -4.85
CA SER A 355 15.29 5.51 -5.33
C SER A 355 16.07 6.73 -5.81
N THR A 356 17.38 6.71 -5.59
CA THR A 356 18.33 7.60 -6.29
C THR A 356 19.33 6.81 -7.13
N MET A 357 19.17 5.48 -7.18
CA MET A 357 20.01 4.51 -7.86
C MET A 357 19.14 3.34 -8.32
N ASP A 358 19.60 2.55 -9.28
CA ASP A 358 18.87 1.38 -9.76
C ASP A 358 18.50 0.44 -8.60
N PRO A 359 17.20 0.11 -8.41
CA PRO A 359 16.77 -0.81 -7.36
C PRO A 359 17.40 -2.20 -7.50
N PHE A 360 17.75 -2.79 -6.36
CA PHE A 360 18.23 -4.16 -6.29
C PHE A 360 17.05 -5.15 -6.20
N THR A 361 16.76 -5.85 -7.29
CA THR A 361 15.75 -6.91 -7.28
C THR A 361 16.31 -8.17 -6.61
N LEU A 362 15.64 -8.63 -5.56
CA LEU A 362 15.95 -9.87 -4.85
C LEU A 362 14.96 -10.97 -5.26
N ASP A 363 15.43 -11.87 -6.12
CA ASP A 363 14.67 -13.03 -6.59
C ASP A 363 14.68 -14.20 -5.58
N GLY A 364 13.84 -15.21 -5.84
CA GLY A 364 13.88 -16.49 -5.13
C GLY A 364 15.26 -17.17 -5.20
N LEU A 365 15.53 -18.05 -4.23
CA LEU A 365 16.72 -18.89 -4.26
C LEU A 365 16.75 -19.75 -5.53
N LYS A 366 17.94 -19.97 -6.09
CA LYS A 366 18.16 -20.85 -7.25
C LYS A 366 17.82 -22.29 -6.89
N ASP A 367 17.32 -23.07 -7.85
CA ASP A 367 16.70 -24.38 -7.60
C ASP A 367 17.60 -25.38 -6.86
N ASP A 368 18.90 -25.41 -7.20
CA ASP A 368 19.91 -26.25 -6.55
C ASP A 368 20.06 -25.89 -5.06
N ILE A 369 20.28 -24.60 -4.80
CA ILE A 369 20.39 -24.03 -3.46
C ILE A 369 19.06 -24.18 -2.69
N PHE A 370 17.95 -23.95 -3.36
CA PHE A 370 16.62 -23.98 -2.77
C PHE A 370 16.22 -25.40 -2.36
N TRP A 371 16.62 -26.41 -3.14
CA TRP A 371 16.43 -27.81 -2.80
C TRP A 371 17.16 -28.18 -1.51
N ASP A 372 18.44 -27.82 -1.40
CA ASP A 372 19.21 -28.11 -0.18
C ASP A 372 18.65 -27.38 1.04
N PHE A 373 18.19 -26.14 0.85
CA PHE A 373 17.50 -25.40 1.90
C PHE A 373 16.17 -26.04 2.30
N PHE A 374 15.39 -26.54 1.33
CA PHE A 374 14.13 -27.21 1.58
C PHE A 374 14.32 -28.53 2.35
N LYS A 375 15.29 -29.35 1.96
CA LYS A 375 15.68 -30.56 2.72
C LYS A 375 16.07 -30.22 4.15
N LEU A 376 16.83 -29.15 4.36
CA LEU A 376 17.18 -28.69 5.70
C LEU A 376 15.94 -28.31 6.51
N CYS A 377 14.95 -27.67 5.90
CA CYS A 377 13.69 -27.32 6.56
C CYS A 377 12.84 -28.56 6.88
N ALA A 378 12.79 -29.53 5.96
CA ALA A 378 11.96 -30.73 6.07
C ALA A 378 12.53 -31.79 7.03
N PHE A 379 13.82 -32.07 6.89
CA PHE A 379 14.47 -33.20 7.56
C PHE A 379 15.44 -32.76 8.66
N GLY A 380 15.65 -31.46 8.85
CA GLY A 380 16.65 -30.92 9.78
C GLY A 380 18.10 -31.17 9.36
N SER A 381 18.32 -31.79 8.19
CA SER A 381 19.64 -32.09 7.65
C SER A 381 19.69 -31.88 6.14
N GLN A 382 20.89 -31.63 5.61
CA GLN A 382 21.12 -31.59 4.16
C GLN A 382 21.56 -32.96 3.61
N SER A 383 21.52 -34.02 4.43
CA SER A 383 22.10 -35.32 4.11
C SER A 383 21.37 -36.03 2.97
N SER A 384 22.07 -36.96 2.31
CA SER A 384 21.61 -37.71 1.13
C SER A 384 20.89 -39.02 1.45
N ASN A 385 20.63 -39.30 2.74
CA ASN A 385 19.99 -40.54 3.17
C ASN A 385 18.49 -40.36 3.46
N ASN A 386 17.84 -39.37 2.84
CA ASN A 386 16.40 -39.21 2.98
C ASN A 386 15.68 -40.31 2.19
N ASP A 387 14.44 -40.58 2.59
CA ASP A 387 13.57 -41.50 1.86
C ASP A 387 13.40 -41.03 0.40
N PRO A 388 13.74 -41.85 -0.60
CA PRO A 388 13.63 -41.49 -2.01
C PRO A 388 12.21 -41.08 -2.42
N ASP A 389 11.18 -41.70 -1.85
CA ASP A 389 9.79 -41.38 -2.19
C ASP A 389 9.42 -39.97 -1.68
N LEU A 390 9.94 -39.57 -0.52
CA LEU A 390 9.77 -38.21 0.01
C LEU A 390 10.58 -37.18 -0.78
N GLU A 391 11.75 -37.56 -1.31
CA GLU A 391 12.50 -36.67 -2.20
C GLU A 391 11.74 -36.40 -3.49
N ASP A 392 11.13 -37.41 -4.09
CA ASP A 392 10.31 -37.26 -5.31
C ASP A 392 9.10 -36.36 -5.08
N ILE A 393 8.40 -36.53 -3.94
CA ILE A 393 7.31 -35.62 -3.53
C ILE A 393 7.84 -34.20 -3.36
N GLY A 394 8.96 -34.01 -2.67
CA GLY A 394 9.59 -32.71 -2.47
C GLY A 394 9.95 -32.01 -3.78
N ARG A 395 10.48 -32.76 -4.76
CA ARG A 395 10.75 -32.25 -6.11
C ARG A 395 9.49 -31.86 -6.87
N GLY A 396 8.38 -32.55 -6.63
CA GLY A 396 7.07 -32.15 -7.16
C GLY A 396 6.51 -30.86 -6.54
N ILE A 397 6.91 -30.51 -5.32
CA ILE A 397 6.47 -29.31 -4.59
C ILE A 397 7.31 -28.08 -4.96
N LEU A 398 8.63 -28.23 -5.05
CA LEU A 398 9.61 -27.15 -5.25
C LEU A 398 9.22 -26.08 -6.30
N PRO A 399 8.82 -26.44 -7.55
CA PRO A 399 8.50 -25.45 -8.58
C PRO A 399 7.35 -24.52 -8.17
N LYS A 400 6.42 -25.00 -7.32
CA LYS A 400 5.28 -24.23 -6.82
C LYS A 400 5.69 -23.16 -5.81
N LEU A 401 6.85 -23.33 -5.15
CA LEU A 401 7.33 -22.41 -4.11
C LEU A 401 8.19 -21.27 -4.65
N LYS A 402 8.56 -21.32 -5.94
CA LYS A 402 9.29 -20.25 -6.65
C LYS A 402 10.52 -19.73 -5.90
N GLY A 403 11.27 -20.63 -5.25
CA GLY A 403 12.48 -20.28 -4.51
C GLY A 403 12.26 -19.47 -3.23
N SER A 404 11.03 -19.39 -2.70
CA SER A 404 10.71 -18.60 -1.50
C SER A 404 11.19 -19.30 -0.21
N PRO A 405 12.18 -18.74 0.53
CA PRO A 405 12.65 -19.34 1.77
C PRO A 405 11.56 -19.46 2.84
N LEU A 406 10.64 -18.50 2.91
CA LEU A 406 9.53 -18.56 3.86
C LEU A 406 8.59 -19.73 3.52
N ALA A 407 8.24 -19.92 2.25
CA ALA A 407 7.39 -21.03 1.83
C ALA A 407 8.04 -22.39 2.12
N ALA A 408 9.35 -22.51 1.88
CA ALA A 408 10.11 -23.71 2.24
C ALA A 408 10.09 -24.00 3.74
N LYS A 409 10.30 -22.99 4.60
CA LYS A 409 10.21 -23.18 6.06
C LYS A 409 8.82 -23.58 6.52
N THR A 410 7.79 -23.01 5.93
CA THR A 410 6.40 -23.34 6.30
C THR A 410 6.07 -24.77 5.91
N LEU A 411 6.33 -25.16 4.67
CA LEU A 411 5.98 -26.50 4.19
C LEU A 411 6.90 -27.59 4.71
N GLY A 412 8.19 -27.32 4.89
CA GLY A 412 9.11 -28.33 5.46
C GLY A 412 8.78 -28.68 6.91
N ARG A 413 8.05 -27.81 7.64
CA ARG A 413 7.66 -28.09 9.03
C ARG A 413 6.32 -28.82 9.16
N LEU A 414 5.57 -28.95 8.07
CA LEU A 414 4.33 -29.70 7.99
C LEU A 414 4.64 -31.14 7.60
#